data_AF-H0TJ71-F1
#
_entry.id   AF-H0TJ71-F1
#
_cell.length_a   1.000
_cell.length_b   1.000
_cell.length_c   1.000
_cell.angle_alpha   90.00
_cell.angle_beta   90.00
_cell.angle_gamma   90.00
#
_symmetry.space_group_name_H-M   'P 1'
#
loop_
_entity.id
_entity.type
_entity.pdbx_description
1 polymer ?
#
loop_
_entity_poly.entity_id
_entity_poly.type
_entity_poly.pdbx_seq_one_letter_code
_entity_poly.pdbx_strand_id
1 'polypeptide(L)'
;MALPVNQQASRSCGSCTACCDGWLQIEVRGHQVRKGRPCPFSVAHQCAIYPERPQDPCREFVCGWLIASSPLPDWMRPDRADMIMLAANFFWRGFPVDVVVPAGARPKPKALDWLKTFCAEKKRLLLYQSEGDWFAFGPPAFQADIAERLARGETPWSP
;
A
#
# COMPACT_ATOMS: atom_id res chain seq x y z
N MET A 1 24.63 18.00 -3.10
CA MET A 1 23.60 18.70 -2.28
C MET A 1 22.63 17.64 -1.78
N ALA A 2 22.71 17.29 -0.49
CA ALA A 2 21.79 16.33 0.12
C ALA A 2 20.43 17.03 0.32
N LEU A 3 19.36 16.44 -0.19
CA LEU A 3 17.99 16.89 0.08
C LEU A 3 17.75 16.83 1.60
N PRO A 4 17.09 17.83 2.21
CA PRO A 4 16.78 17.76 3.63
C PRO A 4 15.85 16.56 3.87
N VAL A 5 16.29 15.64 4.73
CA VAL A 5 15.40 14.63 5.31
C VAL A 5 14.34 15.41 6.08
N ASN A 6 13.13 15.45 5.53
CA ASN A 6 11.99 16.05 6.21
C ASN A 6 11.79 15.25 7.51
N GLN A 7 12.10 15.86 8.66
CA GLN A 7 11.81 15.31 9.98
C GLN A 7 10.29 15.37 10.21
N GLN A 8 9.54 14.58 9.44
CA GLN A 8 8.11 14.43 9.63
C GLN A 8 7.91 13.80 11.01
N ALA A 9 7.24 14.56 11.88
CA ALA A 9 6.76 14.07 13.16
C ALA A 9 6.14 12.68 13.00
N SER A 10 6.31 11.82 14.01
CA SER A 10 5.72 10.48 14.02
C SER A 10 4.25 10.55 13.64
N ARG A 11 3.91 10.05 12.45
CA ARG A 11 2.53 10.04 11.94
C ARG A 11 1.69 9.09 12.77
N SER A 12 0.40 9.38 12.86
CA SER A 12 -0.60 8.47 13.42
C SER A 12 -1.74 8.30 12.42
N CYS A 13 -2.45 7.17 12.49
CA CYS A 13 -3.59 6.92 11.60
C CYS A 13 -4.69 7.97 11.76
N GLY A 14 -4.89 8.51 12.97
CA GLY A 14 -6.02 9.37 13.29
C GLY A 14 -7.33 8.67 12.98
N SER A 15 -8.17 9.28 12.13
CA SER A 15 -9.44 8.73 11.66
C SER A 15 -9.33 7.79 10.45
N CYS A 16 -8.13 7.52 9.93
CA CYS A 16 -7.96 6.69 8.74
C CYS A 16 -8.13 5.20 9.07
N THR A 17 -9.10 4.54 8.42
CA THR A 17 -9.37 3.10 8.55
C THR A 17 -9.10 2.29 7.28
N ALA A 18 -8.52 2.88 6.23
CA ALA A 18 -8.40 2.25 4.92
C ALA A 18 -7.83 0.82 4.95
N CYS A 19 -6.81 0.56 5.77
CA CYS A 19 -6.20 -0.78 5.89
C CYS A 19 -7.16 -1.84 6.47
N CYS A 20 -8.18 -1.41 7.21
CA CYS A 20 -9.24 -2.23 7.79
C CYS A 20 -10.52 -2.28 6.93
N ASP A 21 -10.67 -1.41 5.93
CA ASP A 21 -11.92 -1.25 5.17
C ASP A 21 -12.12 -2.33 4.09
N GLY A 22 -11.28 -3.37 4.07
CA GLY A 22 -11.41 -4.51 3.17
C GLY A 22 -10.61 -4.37 1.87
N TRP A 23 -9.62 -3.49 1.80
CA TRP A 23 -8.77 -3.37 0.60
C TRP A 23 -7.58 -4.32 0.60
N LEU A 24 -7.15 -4.75 1.80
CA LEU A 24 -6.12 -5.76 2.00
C LEU A 24 -6.76 -7.12 2.26
N GLN A 25 -6.01 -8.19 1.98
CA GLN A 25 -6.37 -9.55 2.38
C GLN A 25 -5.64 -9.87 3.67
N ILE A 26 -6.36 -9.79 4.80
CA ILE A 26 -5.81 -10.04 6.13
C ILE A 26 -6.82 -10.82 6.98
N GLU A 27 -6.36 -11.42 8.07
CA GLU A 27 -7.23 -12.02 9.08
C GLU A 27 -7.10 -11.28 10.41
N VAL A 28 -8.22 -10.95 11.05
CA VAL A 28 -8.25 -10.28 12.35
C VAL A 28 -9.15 -11.06 13.30
N ARG A 29 -8.55 -11.72 14.30
CA ARG A 29 -9.27 -12.57 15.28
C ARG A 29 -10.21 -13.59 14.60
N GLY A 30 -9.74 -14.30 13.57
CA GLY A 30 -10.55 -15.27 12.81
C GLY A 30 -11.51 -14.66 11.79
N HIS A 31 -11.55 -13.33 11.65
CA HIS A 31 -12.35 -12.66 10.62
C HIS A 31 -11.51 -12.29 9.41
N GLN A 32 -11.86 -12.88 8.27
CA GLN A 32 -11.29 -12.54 6.97
C GLN A 32 -11.72 -11.13 6.55
N VAL A 33 -10.74 -10.26 6.34
CA VAL A 33 -10.90 -8.90 5.81
C VAL A 33 -10.39 -8.90 4.38
N ARG A 34 -11.24 -8.49 3.45
CA ARG A 34 -10.97 -8.51 2.00
C ARG A 34 -11.97 -7.66 1.25
N LYS A 35 -11.85 -7.55 -0.07
CA LYS A 35 -12.74 -6.74 -0.90
C LYS A 35 -14.21 -7.11 -0.64
N GLY A 36 -15.01 -6.10 -0.28
CA GLY A 36 -16.43 -6.26 0.08
C GLY A 36 -16.70 -6.77 1.50
N ARG A 37 -15.66 -7.04 2.31
CA ARG A 37 -15.75 -7.50 3.69
C ARG A 37 -14.76 -6.71 4.57
N PRO A 38 -15.16 -5.54 5.07
CA PRO A 38 -14.32 -4.78 6.00
C PRO A 38 -14.14 -5.52 7.33
N CYS A 39 -13.14 -5.11 8.11
CA CYS A 39 -12.93 -5.58 9.46
C CYS A 39 -14.18 -5.26 10.31
N PRO A 40 -14.78 -6.25 10.99
CA PRO A 40 -15.99 -6.03 11.78
C PRO A 40 -15.76 -5.11 12.99
N PHE A 41 -14.49 -4.92 13.38
CA PHE A 41 -14.11 -4.00 14.46
C PHE A 41 -13.82 -2.58 13.96
N SER A 42 -13.87 -2.31 12.65
CA SER A 42 -13.79 -0.96 12.09
C SER A 42 -15.19 -0.34 12.12
N VAL A 43 -15.49 0.42 13.17
CA VAL A 43 -16.81 1.01 13.43
C VAL A 43 -16.68 2.52 13.48
N ALA A 44 -17.49 3.24 12.70
CA ALA A 44 -17.52 4.71 12.67
C ALA A 44 -16.11 5.35 12.52
N HIS A 45 -15.31 4.82 11.57
CA HIS A 45 -13.94 5.26 11.30
C HIS A 45 -12.96 5.10 12.48
N GLN A 46 -13.22 4.14 13.37
CA GLN A 46 -12.38 3.82 14.52
C GLN A 46 -12.31 2.31 14.76
N CYS A 47 -11.27 1.85 15.43
CA CYS A 47 -11.15 0.44 15.81
C CYS A 47 -11.78 0.23 17.20
N ALA A 48 -12.89 -0.51 17.27
CA ALA A 48 -13.60 -0.83 18.50
C ALA A 48 -12.74 -1.63 19.50
N ILE A 49 -11.70 -2.30 19.03
CA ILE A 49 -10.75 -3.09 19.85
C ILE A 49 -9.35 -2.48 19.86
N TYR A 50 -9.18 -1.18 19.64
CA TYR A 50 -7.86 -0.55 19.46
C TYR A 50 -6.82 -0.94 20.55
N PRO A 51 -7.16 -0.95 21.85
CA PRO A 51 -6.22 -1.35 22.91
C PRO A 51 -5.86 -2.84 22.89
N GLU A 52 -6.75 -3.67 22.34
CA GLU A 52 -6.63 -5.13 22.32
C GLU A 52 -6.36 -5.69 20.91
N ARG A 53 -5.89 -4.84 20.00
CA ARG A 53 -5.53 -5.25 18.64
C ARG A 53 -4.59 -6.46 18.70
N PRO A 54 -4.84 -7.52 17.92
CA PRO A 54 -3.92 -8.64 17.83
C PRO A 54 -2.56 -8.15 17.32
N GLN A 55 -1.50 -8.89 17.68
CA GLN A 55 -0.15 -8.55 17.28
C GLN A 55 -0.02 -8.54 15.74
N ASP A 56 -0.33 -9.68 15.12
CA ASP A 56 -0.44 -9.82 13.67
C ASP A 56 -1.93 -9.74 13.23
N PRO A 57 -2.27 -9.02 12.15
CA PRO A 57 -1.47 -7.99 11.49
C PRO A 57 -1.67 -6.61 12.12
N CYS A 58 -2.62 -6.45 13.05
CA CYS A 58 -3.12 -5.13 13.45
C CYS A 58 -2.08 -4.21 14.11
N ARG A 59 -1.03 -4.74 14.74
CA ARG A 59 0.06 -3.94 15.33
C ARG A 59 1.32 -3.94 14.46
N GLU A 60 1.59 -5.04 13.78
CA GLU A 60 2.81 -5.21 12.97
C GLU A 60 2.70 -4.57 11.59
N PHE A 61 1.49 -4.48 11.04
CA PHE A 61 1.29 -3.84 9.75
C PHE A 61 1.44 -2.31 9.85
N VAL A 62 2.38 -1.77 9.08
CA VAL A 62 2.61 -0.33 8.92
C VAL A 62 2.50 0.02 7.44
N CYS A 63 1.46 0.78 7.06
CA CYS A 63 1.32 1.21 5.68
C CYS A 63 2.42 2.22 5.30
N GLY A 64 2.74 2.28 4.01
CA GLY A 64 3.83 3.10 3.49
C GLY A 64 3.70 4.59 3.77
N TRP A 65 2.51 5.11 4.08
CA TRP A 65 2.33 6.49 4.56
C TRP A 65 2.71 6.67 6.04
N LEU A 66 2.46 5.67 6.87
CA LEU A 66 2.67 5.71 8.32
C LEU A 66 4.14 5.48 8.71
N ILE A 67 4.93 4.81 7.85
CA ILE A 67 6.37 4.60 8.06
C ILE A 67 7.06 5.93 8.35
N ALA A 68 7.89 6.00 9.39
CA ALA A 68 8.55 7.23 9.81
C ALA A 68 9.42 7.86 8.71
N SER A 69 10.09 7.04 7.90
CA SER A 69 10.88 7.46 6.74
C SER A 69 10.07 7.53 5.44
N SER A 70 8.74 7.61 5.52
CA SER A 70 7.88 7.60 4.35
C SER A 70 8.22 8.77 3.42
N PRO A 71 8.40 8.52 2.12
CA PRO A 71 8.55 9.58 1.14
C PRO A 71 7.20 10.24 0.80
N LEU A 72 6.08 9.63 1.22
CA LEU A 72 4.76 10.10 0.83
C LEU A 72 4.42 11.42 1.51
N PRO A 73 3.87 12.41 0.79
CA PRO A 73 3.37 13.65 1.38
C PRO A 73 2.12 13.41 2.24
N ASP A 74 1.80 14.36 3.13
CA ASP A 74 0.69 14.21 4.09
C ASP A 74 -0.68 14.08 3.42
N TRP A 75 -0.87 14.66 2.23
CA TRP A 75 -2.10 14.52 1.45
C TRP A 75 -2.29 13.10 0.88
N MET A 76 -1.24 12.27 0.89
CA MET A 76 -1.29 10.86 0.46
C MET A 76 -1.66 9.88 1.59
N ARG A 77 -2.23 10.38 2.70
CA ARG A 77 -2.85 9.49 3.70
C ARG A 77 -3.89 8.59 3.00
N PRO A 78 -3.98 7.28 3.34
CA PRO A 78 -4.73 6.34 2.49
C PRO A 78 -6.19 6.71 2.20
N ASP A 79 -6.94 7.16 3.20
CA ASP A 79 -8.32 7.65 3.10
C ASP A 79 -8.48 8.94 2.26
N ARG A 80 -7.38 9.68 2.03
CA ARG A 80 -7.36 10.90 1.21
C ARG A 80 -6.90 10.64 -0.22
N ALA A 81 -6.11 9.59 -0.43
CA ALA A 81 -5.47 9.26 -1.70
C ALA A 81 -6.17 8.14 -2.49
N ASP A 82 -7.14 7.47 -1.87
CA ASP A 82 -7.80 6.24 -2.35
C ASP A 82 -6.78 5.14 -2.69
N MET A 83 -5.71 5.04 -1.90
CA MET A 83 -4.67 4.02 -2.07
C MET A 83 -3.93 3.69 -0.78
N ILE A 84 -3.47 2.46 -0.66
CA ILE A 84 -2.57 1.98 0.39
C ILE A 84 -1.28 1.57 -0.29
N MET A 85 -0.16 2.17 0.10
CA MET A 85 1.17 1.73 -0.33
C MET A 85 1.73 0.72 0.67
N LEU A 86 2.26 -0.39 0.18
CA LEU A 86 3.07 -1.34 0.91
C LEU A 86 4.51 -1.12 0.43
N ALA A 87 5.32 -0.49 1.27
CA ALA A 87 6.66 -0.05 0.91
C ALA A 87 7.62 -1.24 0.83
N ALA A 88 8.39 -1.35 -0.26
CA ALA A 88 9.34 -2.45 -0.48
C ALA A 88 8.76 -3.84 -0.17
N ASN A 89 7.52 -4.08 -0.63
CA ASN A 89 6.77 -5.31 -0.33
C ASN A 89 7.51 -6.57 -0.75
N PHE A 90 8.23 -6.53 -1.86
CA PHE A 90 9.13 -7.58 -2.31
C PHE A 90 10.30 -6.98 -3.11
N PHE A 91 11.24 -7.84 -3.53
CA PHE A 91 12.38 -7.44 -4.33
C PHE A 91 12.36 -8.15 -5.68
N TRP A 92 12.64 -7.42 -6.74
CA TRP A 92 12.83 -7.95 -8.08
C TRP A 92 14.26 -7.69 -8.53
N ARG A 93 15.06 -8.76 -8.69
CA ARG A 93 16.49 -8.67 -9.10
C ARG A 93 17.29 -7.65 -8.27
N GLY A 94 17.04 -7.61 -6.96
CA GLY A 94 17.70 -6.69 -6.02
C GLY A 94 17.09 -5.28 -5.95
N PHE A 95 16.11 -4.94 -6.79
CA PHE A 95 15.39 -3.67 -6.72
C PHE A 95 14.14 -3.79 -5.85
N PRO A 96 13.89 -2.85 -4.93
CA PRO A 96 12.68 -2.87 -4.12
C PRO A 96 11.45 -2.54 -4.97
N VAL A 97 10.38 -3.29 -4.77
CA VAL A 97 9.09 -3.08 -5.41
C VAL A 97 8.09 -2.56 -4.38
N ASP A 98 7.60 -1.34 -4.60
CA ASP A 98 6.46 -0.81 -3.87
C ASP A 98 5.17 -1.40 -4.46
N VAL A 99 4.27 -1.84 -3.61
CA VAL A 99 2.95 -2.34 -4.03
C VAL A 99 1.88 -1.35 -3.62
N VAL A 100 0.97 -1.01 -4.53
CA VAL A 100 -0.11 -0.08 -4.26
C VAL A 100 -1.45 -0.74 -4.56
N VAL A 101 -2.29 -0.84 -3.53
CA VAL A 101 -3.68 -1.28 -3.67
C VAL A 101 -4.63 -0.09 -3.57
N PRO A 102 -5.74 -0.06 -4.32
CA PRO A 102 -6.72 0.99 -4.19
C PRO A 102 -7.46 0.88 -2.85
N ALA A 103 -7.68 2.03 -2.21
CA ALA A 103 -8.67 2.17 -1.14
C ALA A 103 -9.99 2.71 -1.74
N GLY A 104 -10.52 1.98 -2.72
CA GLY A 104 -11.59 2.41 -3.60
C GLY A 104 -11.61 1.60 -4.90
N ALA A 105 -12.13 2.16 -5.98
CA ALA A 105 -12.07 1.53 -7.31
C ALA A 105 -10.66 1.55 -7.91
N ARG A 106 -9.92 2.65 -7.70
CA ARG A 106 -8.57 2.89 -8.22
C ARG A 106 -7.87 3.99 -7.40
N PRO A 107 -6.54 4.06 -7.39
CA PRO A 107 -5.81 5.21 -6.84
C PRO A 107 -6.20 6.51 -7.55
N LYS A 108 -6.18 7.65 -6.85
CA LYS A 108 -6.36 8.95 -7.50
C LYS A 108 -5.26 9.21 -8.53
N PRO A 109 -5.57 9.78 -9.73
CA PRO A 109 -4.56 10.05 -10.76
C PRO A 109 -3.35 10.83 -10.23
N LYS A 110 -3.60 11.92 -9.48
CA LYS A 110 -2.55 12.71 -8.83
C LYS A 110 -1.63 11.88 -7.93
N ALA A 111 -2.17 10.91 -7.20
CA ALA A 111 -1.40 10.06 -6.30
C ALA A 111 -0.54 9.07 -7.10
N LEU A 112 -1.10 8.48 -8.15
CA LEU A 112 -0.39 7.55 -9.04
C LEU A 112 0.73 8.25 -9.83
N ASP A 113 0.49 9.45 -10.36
CA ASP A 113 1.49 10.23 -11.10
C ASP A 113 2.66 10.64 -10.20
N TRP A 114 2.35 11.03 -8.95
CA TRP A 114 3.37 11.31 -7.95
C TRP A 114 4.23 10.07 -7.66
N LEU A 115 3.59 8.90 -7.46
CA LEU A 115 4.31 7.63 -7.22
C LEU A 115 5.21 7.23 -8.38
N LYS A 116 4.72 7.35 -9.62
CA LYS A 116 5.51 7.04 -10.83
C LYS A 116 6.75 7.94 -10.92
N THR A 117 6.57 9.23 -10.68
CA THR A 117 7.68 10.20 -10.62
C THR A 117 8.68 9.83 -9.52
N PHE A 118 8.19 9.58 -8.30
CA PHE A 118 9.01 9.17 -7.17
C PHE A 118 9.81 7.88 -7.46
N CYS A 119 9.15 6.86 -8.02
CA CYS A 119 9.80 5.59 -8.34
C CYS A 119 10.88 5.76 -9.40
N ALA A 120 10.63 6.57 -10.43
CA ALA A 120 11.62 6.89 -11.46
C ALA A 120 12.84 7.60 -10.86
N GLU A 121 12.63 8.63 -10.02
CA GLU A 121 13.70 9.39 -9.38
C GLU A 121 14.54 8.55 -8.40
N LYS A 122 13.89 7.67 -7.64
CA LYS A 122 14.55 6.85 -6.61
C LYS A 122 15.00 5.48 -7.11
N LYS A 123 14.83 5.18 -8.40
CA LYS A 123 15.15 3.89 -9.02
C LYS A 123 14.47 2.72 -8.28
N ARG A 124 13.19 2.91 -7.96
CA ARG A 124 12.31 1.90 -7.36
C ARG A 124 11.34 1.39 -8.41
N LEU A 125 10.82 0.19 -8.18
CA LEU A 125 9.81 -0.42 -9.03
C LEU A 125 8.45 -0.29 -8.37
N LEU A 126 7.40 -0.21 -9.17
CA LEU A 126 6.04 -0.06 -8.67
C LEU A 126 5.15 -1.11 -9.31
N LEU A 127 4.43 -1.84 -8.47
CA LEU A 127 3.30 -2.67 -8.84
C LEU A 127 2.04 -2.01 -8.26
N TYR A 128 1.02 -1.78 -9.08
CA TYR A 128 -0.20 -1.13 -8.60
C TYR A 128 -1.44 -1.76 -9.21
N GLN A 129 -2.51 -1.79 -8.43
CA GLN A 129 -3.82 -2.22 -8.91
C GLN A 129 -4.69 -1.02 -9.28
N SER A 130 -5.41 -1.10 -10.40
CA SER A 130 -6.42 -0.14 -10.83
C SER A 130 -7.58 -0.87 -11.48
N GLU A 131 -8.81 -0.58 -11.07
CA GLU A 131 -10.03 -1.16 -11.66
C GLU A 131 -10.09 -2.70 -11.62
N GLY A 132 -9.30 -3.33 -10.73
CA GLY A 132 -9.20 -4.78 -10.57
C GLY A 132 -7.95 -5.40 -11.20
N ASP A 133 -7.35 -4.71 -12.17
CA ASP A 133 -6.18 -5.18 -12.91
C ASP A 133 -4.87 -4.70 -12.28
N TRP A 134 -3.83 -5.50 -12.47
CA TRP A 134 -2.49 -5.22 -11.97
C TRP A 134 -1.58 -4.67 -13.06
N PHE A 135 -0.83 -3.64 -12.71
CA PHE A 135 0.06 -2.92 -13.61
C PHE A 135 1.45 -2.78 -12.99
N ALA A 136 2.48 -2.95 -13.82
CA ALA A 136 3.86 -2.73 -13.45
C ALA A 136 4.39 -1.41 -14.01
N PHE A 137 5.21 -0.70 -13.25
CA PHE A 137 5.94 0.48 -13.66
C PHE A 137 7.41 0.33 -13.28
N GLY A 138 8.28 0.50 -14.28
CA GLY A 138 9.72 0.24 -14.19
C GLY A 138 10.30 -0.11 -15.55
N PRO A 139 11.53 -0.66 -15.61
CA PRO A 139 12.15 -1.08 -16.87
C PRO A 139 11.29 -2.10 -17.64
N PRO A 140 11.39 -2.17 -18.98
CA PRO A 140 10.60 -3.11 -19.78
C PRO A 140 10.70 -4.57 -19.33
N ALA A 141 11.89 -5.00 -18.87
CA ALA A 141 12.09 -6.35 -18.35
C ALA A 141 11.26 -6.65 -17.08
N PHE A 142 11.07 -5.65 -16.20
CA PHE A 142 10.21 -5.80 -15.03
C PHE A 142 8.74 -5.89 -15.44
N GLN A 143 8.31 -5.04 -16.38
CA GLN A 143 6.93 -5.05 -16.88
C GLN A 143 6.59 -6.38 -17.57
N ALA A 144 7.50 -6.92 -18.38
CA ALA A 144 7.33 -8.21 -19.04
C ALA A 144 7.24 -9.38 -18.03
N ASP A 145 8.11 -9.40 -17.02
CA ASP A 145 8.08 -10.44 -15.97
C ASP A 145 6.75 -10.45 -15.21
N ILE A 146 6.26 -9.29 -14.78
CA ILE A 146 4.97 -9.18 -14.11
C ILE A 146 3.82 -9.59 -15.04
N ALA A 147 3.85 -9.19 -16.31
CA ALA A 147 2.83 -9.57 -17.29
C ALA A 147 2.78 -11.10 -17.50
N GLU A 148 3.95 -11.76 -17.54
CA GLU A 148 4.03 -13.21 -17.65
C GLU A 148 3.46 -13.91 -16.41
N ARG A 149 3.83 -13.47 -15.20
CA ARG A 149 3.28 -13.99 -13.94
C ARG A 149 1.76 -13.89 -13.91
N LEU A 150 1.22 -12.73 -14.30
CA LEU A 150 -0.22 -12.50 -14.39
C LEU A 150 -0.89 -13.44 -15.40
N ALA A 151 -0.29 -13.66 -16.57
CA ALA A 151 -0.81 -14.58 -17.58
C ALA A 151 -0.84 -16.05 -17.08
N ARG A 152 0.07 -16.41 -16.17
CA ARG A 152 0.10 -17.73 -15.50
C ARG A 152 -0.86 -17.83 -14.31
N GLY A 153 -1.57 -16.75 -13.96
CA GLY A 153 -2.49 -16.71 -12.80
C GLY A 153 -1.77 -16.62 -11.45
N GLU A 154 -0.50 -16.22 -11.43
CA GLU A 154 0.27 -16.04 -10.21
C GLU A 154 -0.05 -14.70 -9.52
N THR A 155 0.23 -14.61 -8.22
CA THR A 155 0.11 -13.36 -7.47
C THR A 155 1.37 -12.49 -7.67
N PRO A 156 1.31 -11.37 -8.42
CA PRO A 156 2.51 -10.60 -8.78
C PRO A 156 3.19 -9.86 -7.62
N TRP A 157 2.57 -9.82 -6.44
CA TRP A 157 3.12 -9.19 -5.22
C TRP A 157 3.80 -10.19 -4.27
N SER A 158 3.75 -11.49 -4.57
CA SER A 158 4.48 -12.53 -3.85
C SER A 158 5.83 -12.78 -4.53
N PRO A 159 6.91 -13.04 -3.76
CA PRO A 159 8.20 -13.49 -4.32
C PRO A 159 8.04 -14.66 -5.29
#